data_AF-A0A8S4SN65-F1
#
_entry.id   AF-A0A8S4SN65-F1
#
_cell.length_a   1.000
_cell.length_b   1.000
_cell.length_c   1.000
_cell.angle_alpha   90.00
_cell.angle_beta   90.00
_cell.angle_gamma   90.00
#
_symmetry.space_group_name_H-M   'P 1'
#
loop_
_entity.id
_entity.type
_entity.pdbx_description
1 polymer ?
#
loop_
_entity_poly.entity_id
_entity_poly.type
_entity_poly.pdbx_seq_one_letter_code
_entity_poly.pdbx_strand_id
1 'polypeptide(L)'
;MNIFLSSLLLLCVFYQYDCETSTYTNKYDGVDLDQILSSDRLLNGYVNCLLDKGPCTADGKELKQNLPDAIQDECSKCTDRQREGADKVMQYIIDHRPEDWKKLEDKYNSDGSYKIKYLKTKEPVNKSASKEGSSESGYDDDADDEDDENNKDNYTKKDKKK
;
A
#
# COMPACT_ATOMS: atom_id res chain seq x y z
N MET A 1 11.25 -52.31 28.94
CA MET A 1 10.00 -51.52 28.84
C MET A 1 10.28 -50.02 28.62
N ASN A 2 11.30 -49.43 29.26
CA ASN A 2 11.65 -48.01 29.13
C ASN A 2 12.29 -47.59 27.79
N ILE A 3 12.90 -48.53 27.05
CA ILE A 3 13.53 -48.26 25.74
C ILE A 3 12.47 -48.04 24.65
N PHE A 4 11.36 -48.79 24.70
CA PHE A 4 10.23 -48.61 23.78
C PHE A 4 9.49 -47.28 24.02
N LEU A 5 9.39 -46.84 25.29
CA LEU A 5 8.84 -45.53 25.66
C LEU A 5 9.70 -44.37 25.12
N SER A 6 11.03 -44.53 25.12
CA SER A 6 11.97 -43.51 24.62
C SER A 6 11.92 -43.38 23.09
N SER A 7 11.74 -44.50 22.37
CA SER A 7 11.64 -44.49 20.90
C SER A 7 10.31 -43.91 20.39
N LEU A 8 9.23 -44.05 21.16
CA LEU A 8 7.91 -43.47 20.84
C LEU A 8 7.90 -41.95 21.05
N LEU A 9 8.60 -41.47 22.09
CA LEU A 9 8.76 -40.04 22.39
C LEU A 9 9.60 -39.31 21.34
N LEU A 10 10.66 -39.94 20.83
CA LEU A 10 11.48 -39.37 19.75
C LEU A 10 10.68 -39.26 18.43
N LEU A 11 9.87 -40.26 18.09
CA LEU A 11 9.00 -40.21 16.90
C LEU A 11 7.95 -39.09 16.96
N CYS A 12 7.39 -38.77 18.13
CA CYS A 12 6.43 -37.66 18.26
C CYS A 12 7.06 -36.27 18.04
N VAL A 13 8.34 -36.08 18.37
CA VAL A 13 9.02 -34.78 18.22
C VAL A 13 9.41 -34.50 16.76
N PHE A 14 9.60 -35.54 15.93
CA PHE A 14 9.86 -35.39 14.49
C PHE A 14 8.61 -35.14 13.63
N TYR A 15 7.41 -35.35 14.16
CA TYR A 15 6.15 -35.24 13.40
C TYR A 15 5.50 -33.84 13.41
N GLN A 16 6.15 -32.84 14.02
CA GLN A 16 5.55 -31.52 14.24
C GLN A 16 6.30 -30.38 13.55
N TYR A 17 6.78 -30.54 12.32
CA TYR A 17 7.30 -29.41 11.54
C TYR A 17 7.03 -29.57 10.03
N ASP A 18 5.79 -29.82 9.64
CA ASP A 18 5.34 -29.39 8.32
C ASP A 18 4.75 -27.98 8.48
N CYS A 19 5.63 -26.98 8.44
CA CYS A 19 5.19 -25.62 8.12
C CYS A 19 4.91 -25.62 6.61
N GLU A 20 3.75 -26.15 6.22
CA GLU A 20 3.24 -25.98 4.87
C GLU A 20 2.93 -24.49 4.72
N THR A 21 3.92 -23.71 4.26
CA THR A 21 3.76 -22.29 3.96
C THR A 21 2.82 -22.19 2.75
N SER A 22 1.52 -22.23 3.01
CA SER A 22 0.51 -22.08 1.98
C SER A 22 0.58 -20.66 1.44
N THR A 23 1.12 -20.52 0.22
CA THR A 23 1.14 -19.24 -0.46
C THR A 23 -0.25 -18.89 -0.98
N TYR A 24 -0.49 -17.61 -1.28
CA TYR A 24 -1.63 -17.23 -2.10
C TYR A 24 -1.54 -17.91 -3.48
N THR A 25 -2.67 -17.94 -4.20
CA THR A 25 -2.68 -18.50 -5.54
C THR A 25 -1.72 -17.73 -6.45
N ASN A 26 -0.93 -18.45 -7.23
CA ASN A 26 -0.02 -17.87 -8.23
C ASN A 26 -0.67 -17.75 -9.62
N LYS A 27 -1.97 -18.03 -9.73
CA LYS A 27 -2.72 -18.03 -11.00
C LYS A 27 -2.61 -16.69 -11.75
N TYR A 28 -2.49 -15.59 -11.02
CA TYR A 28 -2.46 -14.23 -11.57
C TYR A 28 -1.06 -13.58 -11.53
N ASP A 29 -0.01 -14.34 -11.22
CA ASP A 29 1.37 -13.81 -11.19
C ASP A 29 1.89 -13.39 -12.58
N GLY A 30 1.17 -13.74 -13.66
CA GLY A 30 1.46 -13.33 -15.03
C GLY A 30 0.71 -12.08 -15.50
N VAL A 31 0.03 -11.36 -14.61
CA VAL A 31 -0.65 -10.10 -14.94
C VAL A 31 0.38 -9.03 -15.35
N ASP A 32 0.11 -8.33 -16.46
CA ASP A 32 0.97 -7.26 -16.97
C ASP A 32 0.77 -5.96 -16.18
N LEU A 33 1.59 -5.77 -15.16
CA LEU A 33 1.56 -4.58 -14.32
C LEU A 33 1.93 -3.31 -15.09
N ASP A 34 2.80 -3.37 -16.09
CA ASP A 34 3.19 -2.19 -16.86
C ASP A 34 2.03 -1.66 -17.71
N GLN A 35 1.27 -2.58 -18.31
CA GLN A 35 0.05 -2.22 -19.03
C GLN A 35 -0.99 -1.59 -18.11
N ILE A 36 -1.18 -2.12 -16.90
CA ILE A 36 -2.15 -1.58 -15.94
C ILE A 36 -1.72 -0.19 -15.46
N LEU A 37 -0.47 -0.03 -15.04
CA LEU A 37 0.04 1.22 -14.47
C LEU A 37 0.12 2.35 -15.50
N SER A 38 0.39 2.04 -16.77
CA SER A 38 0.41 3.02 -17.87
C SER A 38 -0.96 3.38 -18.42
N SER A 39 -2.04 2.71 -18.00
CA SER A 39 -3.40 2.97 -18.46
C SER A 39 -4.29 3.47 -17.33
N ASP A 40 -4.65 4.76 -17.37
CA ASP A 40 -5.57 5.36 -16.40
C ASP A 40 -6.89 4.60 -16.30
N ARG A 41 -7.40 4.11 -17.43
CA ARG A 41 -8.64 3.32 -17.46
C ARG A 41 -8.51 2.03 -16.66
N LEU A 42 -7.41 1.29 -16.85
CA LEU A 42 -7.19 0.02 -16.17
C LEU A 42 -6.90 0.26 -14.69
N LEU A 43 -5.97 1.15 -14.38
CA LEU A 43 -5.60 1.50 -13.01
C LEU A 43 -6.81 2.00 -12.20
N ASN A 44 -7.63 2.88 -12.78
CA ASN A 44 -8.88 3.32 -12.14
C ASN A 44 -9.84 2.16 -11.86
N GLY A 45 -9.88 1.16 -12.74
CA GLY A 45 -10.67 -0.06 -12.53
C GLY A 45 -10.22 -0.80 -11.27
N TYR A 46 -8.91 -1.03 -11.11
CA TYR A 46 -8.36 -1.69 -9.92
C TYR A 46 -8.55 -0.86 -8.65
N VAL A 47 -8.23 0.44 -8.69
CA VAL A 47 -8.41 1.33 -7.54
C VAL A 47 -9.87 1.36 -7.08
N ASN A 48 -10.82 1.50 -8.01
CA ASN A 48 -12.24 1.48 -7.68
C ASN A 48 -12.69 0.13 -7.13
N CYS A 49 -12.22 -0.99 -7.70
CA CYS A 49 -12.47 -2.32 -7.15
C CYS A 49 -12.01 -2.42 -5.68
N LEU A 50 -10.75 -2.04 -5.40
CA LEU A 50 -10.18 -2.06 -4.05
C LEU A 50 -10.94 -1.14 -3.10
N LEU A 51 -11.40 0.02 -3.57
CA LEU A 51 -12.18 0.97 -2.77
C LEU A 51 -13.69 0.65 -2.64
N ASP A 52 -14.17 -0.49 -3.15
CA ASP A 52 -15.62 -0.82 -3.18
C ASP A 52 -16.48 0.15 -4.00
N LYS A 53 -15.88 0.82 -5.01
CA LYS A 53 -16.55 1.81 -5.87
C LYS A 53 -16.84 1.30 -7.28
N GLY A 54 -16.54 0.05 -7.58
CA GLY A 54 -16.73 -0.52 -8.90
C GLY A 54 -16.56 -2.04 -8.94
N PRO A 55 -16.83 -2.65 -10.10
CA PRO A 55 -16.63 -4.08 -10.29
C PRO A 55 -15.14 -4.45 -10.25
N CYS A 56 -14.87 -5.68 -9.83
CA CYS A 56 -13.54 -6.26 -9.84
C CYS A 56 -13.38 -7.23 -11.02
N THR A 57 -12.21 -7.21 -11.66
CA THR A 57 -11.72 -8.34 -12.46
C THR A 57 -11.44 -9.54 -11.55
N ALA A 58 -11.23 -10.73 -12.12
CA ALA A 58 -11.02 -11.94 -11.33
C ALA A 58 -9.74 -11.86 -10.47
N ASP A 59 -8.68 -11.29 -11.00
CA ASP A 59 -7.41 -11.02 -10.32
C ASP A 59 -7.52 -9.85 -9.33
N GLY A 60 -8.21 -8.77 -9.68
CA GLY A 60 -8.47 -7.67 -8.74
C GLY A 60 -9.30 -8.11 -7.53
N LYS A 61 -10.23 -9.06 -7.72
CA LYS A 61 -11.00 -9.66 -6.62
C LYS A 61 -10.10 -10.51 -5.71
N GLU A 62 -9.23 -11.32 -6.28
CA GLU A 62 -8.26 -12.13 -5.52
C GLU A 62 -7.36 -11.23 -4.68
N LEU A 63 -6.77 -10.19 -5.30
CA LEU A 63 -5.96 -9.20 -4.61
C LEU A 63 -6.74 -8.58 -3.45
N LYS A 64 -7.94 -8.07 -3.71
CA LYS A 64 -8.77 -7.42 -2.69
C LYS A 64 -9.06 -8.30 -1.49
N GLN A 65 -9.29 -9.60 -1.71
CA GLN A 65 -9.60 -10.55 -0.65
C GLN A 65 -8.38 -10.85 0.23
N ASN A 66 -7.20 -10.95 -0.37
CA ASN A 66 -5.96 -11.29 0.34
C ASN A 66 -5.24 -10.07 0.92
N LEU A 67 -5.51 -8.85 0.42
CA LEU A 67 -4.78 -7.64 0.79
C LEU A 67 -4.76 -7.34 2.30
N PRO A 68 -5.87 -7.47 3.06
CA PRO A 68 -5.82 -7.23 4.52
C PRO A 68 -4.91 -8.22 5.26
N ASP A 69 -4.96 -9.50 4.89
CA ASP A 69 -4.10 -10.55 5.47
C ASP A 69 -2.64 -10.30 5.11
N ALA A 70 -2.36 -9.98 3.84
CA ALA A 70 -1.02 -9.70 3.33
C ALA A 70 -0.37 -8.47 3.99
N ILE A 71 -1.15 -7.47 4.39
CA ILE A 71 -0.61 -6.32 5.13
C ILE A 71 -0.35 -6.70 6.59
N GLN A 72 -1.29 -7.40 7.23
CA GLN A 72 -1.17 -7.79 8.63
C GLN A 72 -0.01 -8.75 8.87
N ASP A 73 0.30 -9.62 7.90
CA ASP A 73 1.35 -10.64 8.01
C ASP A 73 2.65 -10.29 7.28
N GLU A 74 2.79 -9.04 6.82
CA GLU A 74 3.94 -8.56 6.04
C GLU A 74 4.21 -9.42 4.78
N CYS A 75 3.15 -9.83 4.09
CA CYS A 75 3.17 -10.60 2.83
C CYS A 75 3.82 -11.98 3.00
N SER A 76 3.65 -12.61 4.17
CA SER A 76 4.32 -13.88 4.51
C SER A 76 3.95 -15.02 3.55
N LYS A 77 2.74 -14.96 2.98
CA LYS A 77 2.19 -15.94 2.02
C LYS A 77 2.33 -15.53 0.56
N CYS A 78 2.95 -14.38 0.28
CA CYS A 78 3.10 -13.92 -1.08
C CYS A 78 4.14 -14.74 -1.86
N THR A 79 3.99 -14.83 -3.18
CA THR A 79 5.07 -15.28 -4.07
C THR A 79 6.10 -14.16 -4.25
N ASP A 80 7.28 -14.49 -4.77
CA ASP A 80 8.30 -13.47 -5.10
C ASP A 80 7.76 -12.44 -6.10
N ARG A 81 7.02 -12.91 -7.11
CA ARG A 81 6.39 -12.02 -8.10
C ARG A 81 5.34 -11.12 -7.48
N GLN A 82 4.58 -11.60 -6.50
CA GLN A 82 3.60 -10.78 -5.79
C GLN A 82 4.28 -9.71 -4.94
N ARG A 83 5.39 -10.02 -4.28
CA ARG A 83 6.20 -9.03 -3.53
C ARG A 83 6.78 -7.95 -4.45
N GLU A 84 7.46 -8.37 -5.52
CA GLU A 84 8.03 -7.44 -6.51
C GLU A 84 6.95 -6.57 -7.17
N GLY A 85 5.81 -7.19 -7.51
CA GLY A 85 4.67 -6.50 -8.08
C GLY A 85 4.02 -5.50 -7.12
N ALA A 86 3.86 -5.89 -5.85
CA ALA A 86 3.36 -5.00 -4.81
C ALA A 86 4.28 -3.79 -4.66
N ASP A 87 5.59 -3.99 -4.52
CA ASP A 87 6.54 -2.87 -4.42
C ASP A 87 6.43 -1.94 -5.63
N LYS A 88 6.45 -2.46 -6.85
CA LYS A 88 6.29 -1.65 -8.07
C LYS A 88 5.01 -0.82 -8.08
N VAL A 89 3.88 -1.44 -7.76
CA VAL A 89 2.57 -0.77 -7.77
C VAL A 89 2.50 0.31 -6.68
N MET A 90 2.98 -0.01 -5.48
CA MET A 90 2.95 0.93 -4.34
C MET A 90 3.82 2.15 -4.61
N GLN A 91 5.04 1.95 -5.12
CA GLN A 91 5.92 3.05 -5.54
C GLN A 91 5.25 3.95 -6.57
N TYR A 92 4.64 3.35 -7.60
CA TYR A 92 3.96 4.10 -8.65
C TYR A 92 2.78 4.91 -8.10
N ILE A 93 1.91 4.30 -7.29
CA ILE A 93 0.72 4.96 -6.74
C ILE A 93 1.12 6.08 -5.77
N ILE A 94 2.13 5.88 -4.92
CA ILE A 94 2.62 6.93 -4.01
C ILE A 94 3.16 8.13 -4.80
N ASP A 95 3.93 7.88 -5.85
CA ASP A 95 4.60 8.95 -6.62
C ASP A 95 3.67 9.68 -7.60
N HIS A 96 2.74 8.96 -8.24
CA HIS A 96 1.96 9.47 -9.38
C HIS A 96 0.47 9.62 -9.08
N ARG A 97 -0.04 8.99 -8.01
CA ARG A 97 -1.47 8.91 -7.67
C ARG A 97 -1.71 9.15 -6.17
N PRO A 98 -1.19 10.25 -5.57
CA PRO A 98 -1.19 10.45 -4.12
C PRO A 98 -2.59 10.50 -3.50
N GLU A 99 -3.59 10.96 -4.23
CA GLU A 99 -4.98 10.94 -3.75
C GLU A 99 -5.57 9.52 -3.67
N ASP A 100 -5.22 8.66 -4.64
CA ASP A 100 -5.66 7.27 -4.62
C ASP A 100 -4.89 6.48 -3.57
N TRP A 101 -3.59 6.78 -3.41
CA TRP A 101 -2.79 6.28 -2.29
C TRP A 101 -3.48 6.55 -0.96
N LYS A 102 -3.81 7.82 -0.67
CA LYS A 102 -4.46 8.21 0.59
C LYS A 102 -5.73 7.41 0.86
N LYS A 103 -6.61 7.29 -0.15
CA LYS A 103 -7.87 6.52 -0.02
C LYS A 103 -7.63 5.03 0.25
N LEU A 104 -6.60 4.45 -0.37
CA LEU A 104 -6.26 3.04 -0.19
C LEU A 104 -5.59 2.80 1.17
N GLU A 105 -4.68 3.69 1.58
CA GLU A 105 -4.00 3.69 2.88
C GLU A 105 -5.03 3.78 4.00
N ASP A 106 -5.95 4.75 3.94
CA ASP A 106 -7.05 4.91 4.91
C ASP A 106 -7.91 3.64 5.06
N LYS A 107 -8.06 2.87 3.98
CA LYS A 107 -8.89 1.67 3.96
C LYS A 107 -8.19 0.43 4.50
N TYR A 108 -6.91 0.26 4.18
CA TYR A 108 -6.19 -0.99 4.40
C TYR A 108 -5.12 -0.90 5.48
N ASN A 109 -4.47 0.25 5.64
CA ASN A 109 -3.46 0.49 6.67
C ASN A 109 -3.16 1.98 6.87
N SER A 110 -3.87 2.64 7.79
CA SER A 110 -3.78 4.08 8.02
C SER A 110 -2.59 4.53 8.87
N ASP A 111 -1.67 3.63 9.23
CA ASP A 111 -0.53 3.94 10.11
C ASP A 111 0.60 4.73 9.42
N GLY A 112 0.54 4.88 8.08
CA GLY A 112 1.53 5.62 7.28
C GLY A 112 2.90 4.93 7.18
N SER A 113 3.07 3.77 7.81
CA SER A 113 4.37 3.11 7.98
C SER A 113 5.02 2.74 6.66
N TYR A 114 4.23 2.26 5.70
CA TYR A 114 4.71 1.88 4.38
C TYR A 114 5.28 3.09 3.62
N LYS A 115 4.51 4.18 3.54
CA LYS A 115 4.94 5.41 2.84
C LYS A 115 6.22 5.96 3.47
N ILE A 116 6.31 5.97 4.79
CA ILE A 116 7.53 6.41 5.51
C ILE A 116 8.73 5.52 5.14
N LYS A 117 8.58 4.19 5.17
CA LYS A 117 9.63 3.24 4.79
C LYS A 117 10.08 3.43 3.34
N TYR A 118 9.12 3.63 2.42
CA TYR A 118 9.40 3.87 1.01
C TYR A 118 10.20 5.17 0.80
N LEU A 119 9.75 6.28 1.38
CA LEU A 119 10.41 7.58 1.21
C LEU A 119 11.84 7.56 1.74
N LYS A 120 12.10 6.91 2.89
CA LYS A 120 13.46 6.70 3.42
C LYS A 120 14.37 5.94 2.46
N THR A 121 13.82 5.02 1.68
CA THR A 121 14.58 4.23 0.69
C THR A 121 14.89 5.04 -0.57
N LYS A 122 14.10 6.08 -0.87
CA LYS A 122 14.23 6.94 -2.06
C LYS A 122 15.19 8.13 -1.85
N GLU A 123 15.49 8.50 -0.60
CA GLU A 123 16.44 9.58 -0.33
C GLU A 123 17.87 9.17 -0.76
N PRO A 124 18.60 10.03 -1.50
CA PRO A 124 19.98 9.75 -1.85
C PRO A 124 20.83 9.68 -0.57
N VAL A 125 21.59 8.58 -0.43
CA VAL A 125 22.45 8.31 0.73
C VAL A 125 23.63 9.29 0.73
N ASN A 126 23.39 10.49 1.22
CA ASN A 126 24.42 11.45 1.57
C ASN A 126 23.96 12.29 2.75
N LYS A 127 23.92 11.65 3.93
CA LYS A 127 24.22 12.28 5.23
C LYS A 127 24.65 11.21 6.23
N SER A 128 25.94 11.26 6.53
CA SER A 128 26.63 10.58 7.61
C SER A 128 25.96 10.81 8.98
N ALA A 129 25.83 9.73 9.74
CA ALA A 129 25.93 9.62 11.20
C ALA A 129 25.66 10.89 12.04
N SER A 130 24.54 10.92 12.77
CA SER A 130 24.48 11.05 14.24
C SER A 130 23.12 11.59 14.70
N LYS A 131 22.24 10.70 15.17
CA LYS A 131 21.76 10.64 16.58
C LYS A 131 20.57 9.70 16.69
N GLU A 132 20.77 8.67 17.51
CA GLU A 132 19.70 7.99 18.22
C GLU A 132 18.93 8.98 19.10
N GLY A 133 17.62 8.77 19.22
CA GLY A 133 16.86 9.16 20.39
C GLY A 133 15.71 10.14 20.17
N SER A 134 14.52 9.63 20.52
CA SER A 134 13.34 10.34 21.00
C SER A 134 12.37 10.93 19.98
N SER A 135 11.23 10.23 19.88
CA SER A 135 9.87 10.75 20.13
C SER A 135 9.55 12.22 19.83
N GLU A 136 8.38 12.38 19.21
CA GLU A 136 7.43 13.49 19.38
C GLU A 136 7.52 14.64 18.38
N SER A 137 6.49 14.70 17.50
CA SER A 137 5.78 15.88 16.97
C SER A 137 5.18 15.45 15.63
N GLY A 138 3.86 15.35 15.51
CA GLY A 138 3.04 16.52 15.21
C GLY A 138 2.45 16.28 13.82
N TYR A 139 1.23 15.74 13.78
CA TYR A 139 0.42 15.81 12.57
C TYR A 139 -0.12 17.23 12.54
N ASP A 140 0.40 18.04 11.62
CA ASP A 140 -0.21 19.32 11.29
C ASP A 140 -1.54 19.01 10.56
N ASP A 141 -2.62 19.36 11.25
CA ASP A 141 -3.96 19.48 10.72
C ASP A 141 -3.97 20.62 9.68
N ASP A 142 -3.96 20.29 8.39
CA ASP A 142 -4.40 21.24 7.37
C ASP A 142 -5.91 21.03 7.16
N ALA A 143 -6.67 21.66 8.06
CA ALA A 143 -8.07 21.96 7.92
C ALA A 143 -8.23 23.34 7.24
N ASP A 144 -9.15 23.37 6.28
CA ASP A 144 -10.04 24.49 5.92
C ASP A 144 -9.42 25.83 5.47
N ASP A 145 -9.42 26.06 4.15
CA ASP A 145 -9.55 27.41 3.59
C ASP A 145 -10.98 27.57 3.03
N GLU A 146 -11.90 28.03 3.89
CA GLU A 146 -13.12 28.76 3.49
C GLU A 146 -12.95 30.24 3.88
N ASP A 147 -13.11 31.09 2.85
CA ASP A 147 -13.64 32.46 2.84
C ASP A 147 -13.05 33.54 3.76
N ASP A 148 -12.46 34.57 3.14
CA ASP A 148 -12.61 35.94 3.66
C ASP A 148 -12.89 36.97 2.56
N GLU A 149 -14.10 37.50 2.64
CA GLU A 149 -14.68 38.56 1.83
C GLU A 149 -14.37 39.91 2.51
N ASN A 150 -13.73 40.85 1.78
CA ASN A 150 -13.90 42.33 1.84
C ASN A 150 -12.59 43.12 1.66
N ASN A 151 -12.41 43.71 0.47
CA ASN A 151 -12.18 45.16 0.38
C ASN A 151 -12.58 45.68 -1.01
N LYS A 152 -13.63 46.50 -1.06
CA LYS A 152 -14.08 47.25 -2.23
C LYS A 152 -13.22 48.50 -2.36
N ASP A 153 -12.75 48.84 -3.57
CA ASP A 153 -12.98 50.16 -4.15
C ASP A 153 -12.45 50.31 -5.60
N ASN A 154 -13.39 50.68 -6.48
CA ASN A 154 -13.27 51.63 -7.59
C ASN A 154 -12.17 51.46 -8.68
N TYR A 155 -12.57 51.01 -9.87
CA TYR A 155 -12.73 51.92 -11.01
C TYR A 155 -13.67 51.33 -12.09
N THR A 156 -14.51 52.19 -12.63
CA THR A 156 -15.65 51.92 -13.49
C THR A 156 -15.28 51.93 -14.98
N LYS A 157 -16.02 51.11 -15.73
CA LYS A 157 -16.53 51.30 -17.11
C LYS A 157 -15.61 51.98 -18.14
N LYS A 158 -15.35 51.26 -19.24
CA LYS A 158 -15.60 51.81 -20.57
C LYS A 158 -16.21 50.77 -21.51
N ASP A 159 -17.48 51.01 -21.78
CA ASP A 159 -18.30 50.47 -22.86
C ASP A 159 -17.70 50.69 -24.26
N LYS A 160 -18.00 49.74 -25.15
CA LYS A 160 -18.51 49.89 -26.53
C LYS A 160 -17.75 50.76 -27.56
N LYS A 161 -17.59 50.11 -28.72
CA LYS A 161 -17.77 50.64 -30.10
C LYS A 161 -16.54 51.22 -30.81
N LYS A 162 -15.92 50.40 -31.66
CA LYS A 162 -15.73 50.71 -33.09
C LYS A 162 -15.51 49.42 -33.87
#